data_AF-A0A2W5KSV4-F1
#
_entry.id   AF-A0A2W5KSV4-F1
#
_cell.length_a   1.000
_cell.length_b   1.000
_cell.length_c   1.000
_cell.angle_alpha   90.00
_cell.angle_beta   90.00
_cell.angle_gamma   90.00
#
_symmetry.space_group_name_H-M   'P 1'
#
loop_
_entity.id
_entity.type
_entity.pdbx_description
1 polymer ?
#
loop_
_entity_poly.entity_id
_entity_poly.type
_entity_poly.pdbx_seq_one_letter_code
_entity_poly.pdbx_strand_id
1 'polypeptide(L)'
;MNDEAEEARRRTSERIAEVRARFAAGLTERVNALSALAMRAGGADRAAAAEAFGGLRLGLHNLAGGAPTLGLPALGRAAATLEKRLIAARCPDGGLDAETAASLARDVAGLPSTIG
;
A
#
# COMPACT_ATOMS: atom_id res chain seq x y z
N MET A 1 18.60 -28.66 -25.31
CA MET A 1 18.76 -28.29 -23.88
C MET A 1 18.75 -26.77 -23.65
N ASN A 2 19.09 -25.92 -24.64
CA ASN A 2 18.93 -24.45 -24.54
C ASN A 2 17.47 -23.97 -24.69
N ASP A 3 16.70 -24.59 -25.59
CA ASP A 3 15.35 -24.09 -25.93
C ASP A 3 14.34 -24.19 -24.78
N GLU A 4 14.38 -25.27 -23.98
CA GLU A 4 13.48 -25.43 -22.82
C GLU A 4 13.75 -24.43 -21.70
N ALA A 5 15.03 -24.11 -21.46
CA ALA A 5 15.42 -23.12 -20.47
C ALA A 5 15.06 -21.70 -20.93
N GLU A 6 15.13 -21.44 -22.23
CA GLU A 6 14.74 -20.16 -22.82
C GLU A 6 13.23 -19.96 -22.81
N GLU A 7 12.44 -21.00 -23.13
CA GLU A 7 10.99 -20.97 -22.98
C GLU A 7 10.54 -20.77 -21.52
N ALA A 8 11.19 -21.44 -20.56
CA ALA A 8 10.88 -21.28 -19.15
C ALA A 8 11.14 -19.84 -18.67
N ARG A 9 12.24 -19.23 -19.12
CA ARG A 9 12.54 -17.81 -18.86
C ARG A 9 11.50 -16.90 -19.50
N ARG A 10 11.10 -17.17 -20.75
CA ARG A 10 10.08 -16.38 -21.46
C ARG A 10 8.74 -16.41 -20.72
N ARG A 11 8.24 -17.60 -20.35
CA ARG A 11 7.00 -17.76 -19.57
C ARG A 11 7.05 -17.01 -18.23
N THR A 12 8.20 -17.05 -17.55
CA THR A 12 8.39 -16.35 -16.28
C THR A 12 8.35 -14.83 -16.48
N SER A 13 9.05 -14.32 -17.49
CA SER A 13 9.04 -12.89 -17.83
C SER A 13 7.65 -12.39 -18.23
N GLU A 14 6.91 -13.15 -19.03
CA GLU A 14 5.52 -12.84 -19.40
C GLU A 14 4.62 -12.76 -18.16
N ARG A 15 4.77 -13.71 -17.24
CA ARG A 15 4.01 -13.72 -15.98
C ARG A 15 4.33 -12.52 -15.10
N ILE A 16 5.60 -12.13 -15.00
CA ILE A 16 6.01 -10.94 -14.25
C ILE A 16 5.41 -9.68 -14.89
N ALA A 17 5.45 -9.56 -16.22
CA ALA A 17 4.86 -8.44 -16.94
C ALA A 17 3.34 -8.35 -16.71
N GLU A 18 2.63 -9.48 -16.75
CA GLU A 18 1.19 -9.56 -16.47
C GLU A 18 0.87 -9.09 -15.03
N VAL A 19 1.63 -9.56 -14.04
CA VAL A 19 1.46 -9.16 -12.63
C VAL A 19 1.72 -7.67 -12.45
N ARG A 20 2.77 -7.13 -13.07
CA ARG A 20 3.08 -5.69 -13.03
C ARG A 20 1.97 -4.85 -13.67
N ALA A 21 1.46 -5.27 -14.83
CA ALA A 21 0.37 -4.57 -15.51
C ALA A 21 -0.90 -4.53 -14.65
N ARG A 22 -1.28 -5.66 -14.04
CA ARG A 22 -2.42 -5.73 -13.11
C ARG A 22 -2.21 -4.88 -11.86
N PHE A 23 -1.00 -4.88 -11.31
CA PHE A 23 -0.67 -4.05 -10.15
C PHE A 23 -0.83 -2.57 -10.49
N ALA A 24 -0.27 -2.11 -11.62
CA ALA A 24 -0.36 -0.73 -12.06
C ALA A 24 -1.81 -0.31 -12.33
N ALA A 25 -2.58 -1.15 -13.01
CA ALA A 25 -3.99 -0.88 -13.31
C ALA A 25 -4.85 -0.73 -12.03
N GLY A 26 -4.58 -1.52 -11.00
CA GLY A 26 -5.31 -1.47 -9.73
C GLY A 26 -4.73 -0.52 -8.68
N LEU A 27 -3.63 0.19 -8.97
CA LEU A 27 -2.93 0.97 -7.95
C LEU A 27 -3.77 2.14 -7.43
N THR A 28 -4.41 2.90 -8.32
CA THR A 28 -5.24 4.05 -7.95
C THR A 28 -6.40 3.64 -7.05
N GLU A 29 -7.10 2.56 -7.40
CA GLU A 29 -8.21 2.04 -6.58
C GLU A 29 -7.73 1.59 -5.20
N ARG A 30 -6.60 0.87 -5.12
CA ARG A 30 -6.00 0.46 -3.85
C ARG A 30 -5.62 1.66 -2.99
N VAL A 31 -4.98 2.66 -3.56
CA VAL A 31 -4.60 3.89 -2.84
C VAL A 31 -5.84 4.62 -2.30
N ASN A 32 -6.90 4.73 -3.10
CA ASN A 32 -8.15 5.33 -2.67
C ASN A 32 -8.79 4.55 -1.50
N ALA A 33 -8.80 3.21 -1.58
CA ALA A 33 -9.29 2.37 -0.49
C ALA A 33 -8.47 2.55 0.80
N LEU A 34 -7.14 2.66 0.69
CA LEU A 34 -6.28 2.93 1.84
C LEU A 34 -6.49 4.34 2.40
N SER A 35 -6.69 5.34 1.55
CA SER A 35 -7.02 6.70 2.00
C SER A 35 -8.35 6.74 2.77
N ALA A 36 -9.36 6.00 2.30
CA ALA A 36 -10.62 5.84 3.01
C ALA A 36 -10.46 5.11 4.35
N LEU A 37 -9.61 4.07 4.41
CA LEU A 37 -9.28 3.40 5.67
C LEU A 37 -8.57 4.34 6.66
N ALA A 38 -7.69 5.23 6.18
CA ALA A 38 -7.06 6.25 7.02
C ALA A 38 -8.09 7.19 7.64
N MET A 39 -9.06 7.68 6.85
CA MET A 39 -10.16 8.49 7.38
C MET A 39 -10.99 7.73 8.42
N ARG A 40 -11.33 6.46 8.15
CA ARG A 40 -12.10 5.63 9.09
C ARG A 40 -11.33 5.34 10.38
N ALA A 41 -10.00 5.23 10.31
CA ALA A 41 -9.16 5.02 11.48
C ALA A 41 -9.18 6.20 12.47
N GLY A 42 -9.61 7.40 12.04
CA GLY A 42 -9.86 8.55 12.91
C GLY A 42 -11.32 8.76 13.31
N GLY A 43 -12.20 7.77 13.06
CA GLY A 43 -13.63 7.87 13.31
C GLY A 43 -14.01 7.85 14.79
N ALA A 44 -15.23 8.30 15.10
CA ALA A 44 -15.74 8.34 16.47
C ALA A 44 -16.01 6.94 17.07
N ASP A 45 -16.38 5.97 16.23
CA ASP A 45 -16.52 4.57 16.63
C ASP A 45 -15.12 3.93 16.76
N ARG A 46 -14.71 3.66 18.01
CA ARG A 46 -13.37 3.14 18.33
C ARG A 46 -13.13 1.72 17.85
N ALA A 47 -14.16 0.87 17.82
CA ALA A 47 -14.00 -0.50 17.33
C ALA A 47 -13.78 -0.49 15.81
N ALA A 48 -14.61 0.27 15.08
CA ALA A 48 -14.47 0.45 13.64
C ALA A 48 -13.15 1.17 13.28
N ALA A 49 -12.71 2.14 14.09
CA ALA A 49 -11.45 2.83 13.90
C ALA A 49 -10.24 1.91 14.09
N ALA A 50 -10.26 1.04 15.11
CA ALA A 50 -9.21 0.05 15.34
C ALA A 50 -9.13 -0.99 14.21
N GLU A 51 -10.27 -1.44 13.69
CA GLU A 51 -10.33 -2.33 12.53
C GLU A 51 -9.76 -1.65 11.28
N ALA A 52 -10.18 -0.41 11.01
CA ALA A 52 -9.70 0.38 9.88
C ALA A 52 -8.18 0.63 9.96
N PHE A 53 -7.65 0.89 11.16
CA PHE A 53 -6.21 0.98 11.40
C PHE A 53 -5.49 -0.32 11.01
N GLY A 54 -6.03 -1.47 11.41
CA GLY A 54 -5.48 -2.78 11.06
C GLY A 54 -5.43 -2.99 9.54
N GLY A 55 -6.52 -2.67 8.85
CA GLY A 55 -6.62 -2.74 7.40
C GLY A 55 -5.63 -1.80 6.69
N LEU A 56 -5.54 -0.55 7.15
CA LEU A 56 -4.60 0.42 6.60
C LEU A 56 -3.14 -0.03 6.76
N ARG A 57 -2.78 -0.50 7.96
CA ARG A 57 -1.42 -0.98 8.25
C ARG A 57 -1.04 -2.14 7.34
N LEU A 58 -1.92 -3.14 7.21
CA LEU A 58 -1.68 -4.29 6.34
C LEU A 58 -1.56 -3.87 4.87
N GLY A 59 -2.39 -2.94 4.41
CA GLY A 59 -2.32 -2.42 3.04
C GLY A 59 -1.02 -1.68 2.74
N LEU A 60 -0.58 -0.81 3.65
CA LEU A 60 0.72 -0.13 3.54
C LEU A 60 1.89 -1.11 3.58
N HIS A 61 1.82 -2.12 4.47
CA HIS A 61 2.82 -3.19 4.54
C HIS A 61 2.96 -3.93 3.21
N ASN A 62 1.83 -4.32 2.61
CA ASN A 62 1.81 -5.02 1.33
C ASN A 62 2.36 -4.15 0.19
N LEU A 63 2.08 -2.85 0.19
CA LEU A 63 2.70 -1.92 -0.77
C LEU A 63 4.20 -1.77 -0.55
N ALA A 64 4.63 -1.65 0.71
CA ALA A 64 6.03 -1.50 1.08
C ALA A 64 6.88 -2.71 0.62
N GLY A 65 6.37 -3.92 0.81
CA GLY A 65 7.04 -5.16 0.39
C GLY A 65 6.84 -5.51 -1.08
N GLY A 66 5.64 -5.29 -1.62
CA GLY A 66 5.26 -5.73 -2.97
C GLY A 66 5.68 -4.77 -4.08
N ALA A 67 5.69 -3.45 -3.85
CA ALA A 67 6.04 -2.50 -4.91
C ALA A 67 7.50 -2.65 -5.41
N PRO A 68 8.52 -2.84 -4.55
CA PRO A 68 9.90 -3.03 -5.01
C PRO A 68 10.08 -4.25 -5.91
N THR A 69 9.41 -5.37 -5.61
CA THR A 69 9.50 -6.61 -6.41
C THR A 69 8.88 -6.46 -7.80
N LEU A 70 8.04 -5.44 -7.98
CA LEU A 70 7.38 -5.08 -9.25
C LEU A 70 8.09 -3.94 -9.99
N GLY A 71 9.28 -3.55 -9.54
CA GLY A 71 10.06 -2.47 -10.15
C GLY A 71 9.60 -1.06 -9.76
N LEU A 72 8.90 -0.92 -8.62
CA LEU A 72 8.42 0.36 -8.09
C LEU A 72 9.04 0.65 -6.70
N PRO A 73 10.38 0.74 -6.58
CA PRO A 73 11.04 0.86 -5.29
C PRO A 73 10.74 2.19 -4.57
N ALA A 74 10.49 3.28 -5.31
CA ALA A 74 10.13 4.58 -4.72
C ALA A 74 8.78 4.50 -3.99
N LEU A 75 7.76 3.89 -4.63
CA LEU A 75 6.47 3.62 -4.02
C LEU A 75 6.61 2.77 -2.75
N GLY A 76 7.41 1.70 -2.80
CA GLY A 76 7.65 0.84 -1.64
C GLY A 76 8.25 1.59 -0.45
N ARG A 77 9.26 2.44 -0.70
CA ARG A 77 9.86 3.29 0.35
C ARG A 77 8.86 4.29 0.92
N ALA A 78 8.07 4.94 0.08
CA ALA A 78 7.04 5.88 0.52
C ALA A 78 5.99 5.19 1.40
N ALA A 79 5.49 4.01 0.97
CA ALA A 79 4.55 3.21 1.75
C ALA A 79 5.14 2.78 3.11
N ALA A 80 6.41 2.35 3.15
CA ALA A 80 7.10 1.99 4.39
C ALA A 80 7.24 3.17 5.36
N THR A 81 7.49 4.37 4.84
CA THR A 81 7.52 5.60 5.65
C THR A 81 6.15 5.91 6.26
N LEU A 82 5.07 5.76 5.47
CA LEU A 82 3.72 5.96 5.98
C LEU A 82 3.31 4.88 6.98
N GLU A 83 3.70 3.62 6.77
CA GLU A 83 3.45 2.53 7.72
C GLU A 83 4.10 2.82 9.08
N LYS A 84 5.36 3.28 9.09
CA LYS A 84 6.05 3.65 10.33
C LYS A 84 5.35 4.82 11.05
N ARG A 85 4.95 5.85 10.30
CA ARG A 85 4.20 7.00 10.85
C ARG A 85 2.85 6.57 11.43
N LEU A 86 2.12 5.71 10.72
CA LEU A 86 0.86 5.14 11.19
C LEU A 86 1.04 4.39 12.52
N ILE A 87 2.04 3.52 12.61
CA ILE A 87 2.31 2.74 13.83
C ILE A 87 2.64 3.67 15.01
N ALA A 88 3.46 4.70 14.77
CA ALA A 88 3.86 5.65 15.81
C ALA A 88 2.70 6.53 16.30
N ALA A 89 1.70 6.78 15.45
CA ALA A 89 0.55 7.63 15.77
C ALA A 89 -0.63 6.89 16.41
N ARG A 90 -0.52 5.58 16.64
CA ARG A 90 -1.63 4.77 17.15
C ARG A 90 -2.07 5.24 18.54
N CYS A 91 -3.36 5.52 18.70
CA CYS A 91 -3.94 5.85 20.01
C CYS A 91 -4.05 4.59 20.91
N PRO A 92 -4.03 4.75 22.26
CA PRO A 92 -4.11 3.62 23.20
C PRO A 92 -5.37 2.76 23.06
N ASP A 93 -6.50 3.39 22.71
CA ASP A 93 -7.80 2.76 22.45
C ASP A 93 -7.91 2.14 21.04
N GLY A 94 -6.85 2.22 20.24
CA GLY A 94 -6.86 1.81 18.84
C GLY A 94 -7.24 2.95 17.90
N GLY A 95 -6.91 2.79 16.61
CA GLY A 95 -7.13 3.86 15.64
C GLY A 95 -6.12 5.01 15.75
N LEU A 96 -6.58 6.18 15.33
CA LEU A 96 -5.84 7.44 15.23
C LEU A 96 -6.70 8.59 15.76
N ASP A 97 -6.07 9.71 16.08
CA ASP A 97 -6.79 10.98 16.19
C ASP A 97 -7.20 11.48 14.79
N ALA A 98 -8.23 12.32 14.74
CA ALA A 98 -8.84 12.77 13.49
C ALA A 98 -7.90 13.62 12.62
N GLU A 99 -7.01 14.40 13.23
CA GLU A 99 -6.06 15.24 12.49
C GLU A 99 -4.99 14.38 11.82
N THR A 100 -4.41 13.44 12.56
CA THR A 100 -3.45 12.47 12.04
C THR A 100 -4.06 11.58 10.97
N ALA A 101 -5.29 11.10 11.18
CA ALA A 101 -6.04 10.34 10.19
C ALA A 101 -6.22 11.12 8.87
N ALA A 102 -6.63 12.39 8.94
CA ALA A 102 -6.79 13.24 7.77
C ALA A 102 -5.45 13.53 7.07
N SER A 103 -4.37 13.74 7.84
CA SER A 103 -3.03 13.90 7.27
C SER A 103 -2.56 12.64 6.55
N LEU A 104 -2.70 11.47 7.17
CA LEU A 104 -2.33 10.19 6.56
C LEU A 104 -3.16 9.89 5.32
N ALA A 105 -4.47 10.20 5.33
CA ALA A 105 -5.33 10.00 4.17
C ALA A 105 -4.85 10.78 2.94
N ARG A 106 -4.41 12.04 3.12
CA ARG A 106 -3.80 12.85 2.06
C ARG A 106 -2.48 12.27 1.57
N ASP A 107 -1.61 11.89 2.49
CA ASP A 107 -0.29 11.34 2.15
C ASP A 107 -0.42 10.01 1.39
N VAL A 108 -1.37 9.16 1.80
CA VAL A 108 -1.69 7.91 1.10
C VAL A 108 -2.20 8.20 -0.31
N ALA A 109 -3.14 9.14 -0.46
CA ALA A 109 -3.66 9.54 -1.78
C ALA A 109 -2.57 10.09 -2.72
N GLY A 110 -1.50 10.66 -2.15
CA GLY A 110 -0.34 11.16 -2.90
C GLY A 110 0.68 10.10 -3.32
N LEU A 111 0.57 8.84 -2.87
CA LEU A 111 1.53 7.78 -3.21
C LEU A 111 1.76 7.57 -4.71
N PRO A 112 0.76 7.63 -5.61
CA PRO A 112 0.99 7.43 -7.05
C PRO A 112 1.94 8.46 -7.66
N SER A 113 2.02 9.67 -7.11
CA SER A 113 2.93 10.73 -7.56
C SER A 113 4.41 10.39 -7.34
N THR A 114 4.71 9.34 -6.57
CA THR A 114 6.09 8.85 -6.32
C THR A 114 6.65 7.95 -7.44
N ILE A 115 5.85 7.71 -8.48
CA ILE A 115 6.20 6.85 -9.63
C ILE A 115 6.74 7.68 -10.81
N GLY A 116 6.73 9.01 -10.71
CA GLY A 116 7.28 9.95 -11.68
C GLY A 116 8.79 10.16 -11.58
#